data_AF-A0A7C7XB11-F1
#
_entry.id   AF-A0A7C7XB11-F1
#
_cell.length_a   1.000
_cell.length_b   1.000
_cell.length_c   1.000
_cell.angle_alpha   90.00
_cell.angle_beta   90.00
_cell.angle_gamma   90.00
#
_symmetry.space_group_name_H-M   'P 1'
#
loop_
_entity.id
_entity.type
_entity.pdbx_description
1 polymer ?
#
loop_
_entity_poly.entity_id
_entity_poly.type
_entity_poly.pdbx_seq_one_letter_code
_entity_poly.pdbx_strand_id
1 'polypeptide(L)' 'MPNMSTEQILQSLLEKRILVLDGAMGTMIQKHKLSEEDYRGERFKDWH' A
#
# COMPACT_ATOMS: atom_id res chain seq x y z
N MET A 1 -2.96 10.38 -25.87
CA MET A 1 -3.23 11.23 -24.70
C MET A 1 -1.88 11.55 -24.09
N PRO A 2 -1.58 12.80 -23.70
CA PRO A 2 -0.32 13.06 -23.00
C PRO A 2 -0.27 12.18 -21.75
N ASN A 3 0.83 11.45 -21.57
CA ASN A 3 1.06 10.67 -20.36
C ASN A 3 1.22 11.67 -19.20
N MET A 4 0.15 11.88 -18.45
CA MET A 4 0.25 12.63 -17.19
C MET A 4 1.06 11.81 -16.19
N SER A 5 1.94 12.49 -15.46
CA SER A 5 2.61 11.87 -14.33
C SER A 5 1.62 11.61 -13.19
N THR A 6 1.96 10.68 -12.30
CA THR A 6 1.19 10.43 -11.07
C THR A 6 1.00 11.71 -10.26
N GLU A 7 2.02 12.57 -10.21
CA GLU A 7 1.95 13.87 -9.53
C GLU A 7 0.88 14.78 -10.14
N GLN A 8 0.85 14.92 -11.47
CA GLN A 8 -0.14 15.75 -12.16
C GLN A 8 -1.57 15.25 -11.92
N ILE A 9 -1.76 13.92 -11.86
CA ILE A 9 -3.04 13.32 -11.53
C ILE A 9 -3.45 13.68 -10.10
N LEU A 10 -2.55 13.51 -9.12
CA LEU A 10 -2.85 13.82 -7.72
C LEU A 10 -3.17 15.30 -7.51
N GLN A 11 -2.41 16.21 -8.15
CA GLN A 11 -2.68 17.65 -8.08
C GLN A 11 -4.07 18.01 -8.64
N SER A 12 -4.43 17.51 -9.83
CA SER A 12 -5.75 17.76 -10.42
C SER A 12 -6.91 17.23 -9.57
N LEU A 13 -6.68 16.14 -8.82
CA LEU A 13 -7.69 15.57 -7.93
C LEU A 13 -7.83 16.37 -6.63
N LEU A 14 -6.72 16.86 -6.06
CA LEU A 14 -6.71 17.70 -4.87
C LEU A 14 -7.45 19.03 -5.07
N GLU A 15 -7.40 19.60 -6.28
CA GLU A 15 -8.17 20.81 -6.62
C GLU A 15 -9.69 20.58 -6.62
N LYS A 16 -10.14 19.36 -6.94
CA LYS A 16 -11.55 19.04 -7.15
C LYS A 16 -12.24 18.49 -5.90
N ARG A 17 -11.48 17.87 -5.00
CA ARG A 17 -12.01 17.22 -3.80
C ARG A 17 -10.91 16.97 -2.77
N ILE A 18 -11.33 16.80 -1.53
CA ILE A 18 -10.47 16.28 -0.47
C ILE A 18 -10.12 14.82 -0.78
N LEU A 19 -8.84 14.50 -0.72
CA LEU A 19 -8.35 13.13 -0.80
C LEU A 19 -8.06 12.61 0.60
N VAL A 20 -8.32 11.33 0.80
CA VAL A 20 -8.04 10.62 2.04
C VAL A 20 -7.03 9.54 1.74
N LEU A 21 -5.97 9.48 2.54
CA LEU A 21 -5.01 8.39 2.53
C LEU A 21 -5.47 7.34 3.55
N ASP A 22 -5.12 6.08 3.30
CA ASP A 22 -5.38 5.01 4.25
C ASP A 22 -4.59 5.23 5.55
N GLY A 23 -5.13 4.71 6.64
CA GLY A 23 -4.52 4.82 7.97
C GLY A 23 -3.35 3.86 8.17
N ALA A 24 -2.95 3.67 9.42
CA ALA A 24 -1.82 2.80 9.79
C ALA A 24 -2.08 1.31 9.49
N MET A 25 -1.85 0.89 8.25
CA MET A 25 -2.04 -0.48 7.76
C MET A 25 -1.24 -1.51 8.57
N GLY A 26 -0.04 -1.16 9.04
CA GLY A 26 0.79 -2.05 9.86
C GLY A 26 0.12 -2.48 11.17
N THR A 27 -0.66 -1.60 11.81
CA THR A 27 -1.41 -1.97 13.03
C THR A 27 -2.56 -2.92 12.74
N MET A 28 -3.13 -2.85 11.54
CA MET A 28 -4.15 -3.79 11.10
C MET A 28 -3.54 -5.16 10.81
N ILE A 29 -2.37 -5.21 10.16
CA ILE A 29 -1.62 -6.46 9.91
C ILE A 29 -1.27 -7.18 11.22
N GLN A 30 -0.79 -6.46 12.24
CA GLN A 30 -0.44 -7.05 13.53
C GLN A 30 -1.61 -7.79 14.21
N LYS A 31 -2.86 -7.37 13.97
CA LYS A 31 -4.05 -8.04 14.52
C LYS A 31 -4.27 -9.44 13.96
N HIS A 32 -3.73 -9.74 12.78
CA HIS A 32 -3.89 -11.04 12.13
C HIS A 32 -2.99 -12.13 12.73
N LYS A 33 -2.11 -11.80 13.70
CA LYS A 33 -1.21 -12.76 14.37
C LYS A 33 -0.51 -13.69 13.38
N LEU A 34 0.00 -13.11 12.30
CA LEU A 34 0.64 -13.84 11.21
C LEU A 34 1.86 -14.59 11.75
N SER A 35 2.00 -15.84 11.30
CA SER A 35 3.16 -16.66 11.55
C SER A 35 4.32 -16.27 10.62
N GLU A 36 5.53 -16.75 10.92
CA GLU A 36 6.69 -16.57 10.03
C GLU A 36 6.43 -17.11 8.62
N GLU A 37 5.68 -18.20 8.49
CA GLU A 37 5.31 -18.79 7.20
C GLU A 37 4.43 -17.82 6.38
N ASP A 38 3.50 -17.12 7.04
CA ASP A 38 2.62 -16.14 6.40
C ASP A 38 3.39 -14.91 5.89
N TYR A 39 4.44 -14.48 6.61
CA TYR A 39 5.29 -13.37 6.19
C TYR A 39 6.20 -13.73 5.01
N ARG A 40 6.71 -14.96 5.00
CA ARG A 40 7.64 -15.44 3.97
C ARG A 40 6.92 -15.77 2.67
N GLY A 41 5.74 -16.38 2.77
CA GLY A 41 5.01 -16.91 1.64
C GLY A 41 5.86 -17.85 0.78
N GLU A 42 5.37 -18.17 -0.42
CA GLU A 42 6.06 -19.11 -1.33
C GLU A 42 7.41 -18.58 -1.82
N ARG A 43 7.56 -17.25 -1.90
CA ARG A 43 8.76 -16.63 -2.46
C ARG A 43 9.98 -16.77 -1.54
N PHE A 44 9.78 -16.85 -0.23
CA PHE A 44 10.87 -16.82 0.76
C PHE A 44 10.83 -17.99 1.74
N LYS A 45 10.14 -19.09 1.38
CA LYS A 45 10.00 -20.28 2.22
C LYS A 45 11.33 -20.94 2.58
N ASP A 46 12.32 -20.87 1.69
CA ASP A 46 13.62 -21.56 1.85
C ASP A 46 14.75 -20.65 2.36
N TRP A 47 14.44 -19.43 2.82
CA TRP A 47 15.46 -18.47 3.26
C TRP A 47 15.82 -18.70 4.75
N HIS A 48 17.07 -19.06 5.05
CA HIS A 48 17.57 -19.25 6.43
C HIS A 48 18.18 -17.98 7.03
#